data_AF-A0A559J157-F1
#
_entry.id   AF-A0A559J157-F1
#
_cell.length_a   1.000
_cell.length_b   1.000
_cell.length_c   1.000
_cell.angle_alpha   90.00
_cell.angle_beta   90.00
_cell.angle_gamma   90.00
#
_symmetry.space_group_name_H-M   'P 1'
#
loop_
_entity.id
_entity.type
_entity.pdbx_description
1 polymer ?
#
loop_
_entity_poly.entity_id
_entity_poly.type
_entity_poly.pdbx_seq_one_letter_code
_entity_poly.pdbx_strand_id
1 'polypeptide(L)'
;MNATPAPQNLVVTKQNKRDAEFAWEAVQSPKLAHYSIYVNGKKNNKVANKTTIALSGFQPGKHSIYVTATYKNGDVSGVSNVVTITIEGNTNTSITSYPYSQNQNSVESGQMEKELLVREAFKSINFESMYTNFKKIIWNMMKIKFFK
;
A
#
# COMPACT_ATOMS: atom_id res chain seq x y z
N MET A 1 39.64 7.17 15.55
CA MET A 1 38.71 6.36 14.72
C MET A 1 38.04 7.31 13.73
N ASN A 2 37.84 6.94 12.46
CA ASN A 2 37.00 7.74 11.57
C ASN A 2 35.54 7.55 11.98
N ALA A 3 34.81 8.63 12.21
CA ALA A 3 33.37 8.55 12.40
C ALA A 3 32.69 8.05 11.10
N THR A 4 31.66 7.21 11.26
CA THR A 4 30.78 6.71 10.20
C THR A 4 29.41 7.43 10.30
N PRO A 5 29.31 8.69 9.84
CA PRO A 5 28.09 9.50 9.98
C PRO A 5 26.83 8.81 9.44
N ALA A 6 25.79 8.76 10.27
CA ALA A 6 24.49 8.23 9.88
C ALA A 6 23.77 9.15 8.88
N PRO A 7 22.87 8.61 8.04
CA PRO A 7 21.92 9.42 7.28
C PRO A 7 21.03 10.22 8.23
N GLN A 8 20.65 11.44 7.86
CA GLN A 8 19.83 12.34 8.67
C GLN A 8 18.60 12.80 7.89
N ASN A 9 17.65 13.44 8.58
CA ASN A 9 16.49 14.09 7.97
C ASN A 9 15.69 13.17 7.02
N LEU A 10 15.50 11.90 7.42
CA LEU A 10 14.62 10.97 6.71
C LEU A 10 13.17 11.47 6.80
N VAL A 11 12.53 11.62 5.65
CA VAL A 11 11.15 12.11 5.48
C VAL A 11 10.41 11.29 4.43
N VAL A 12 9.08 11.29 4.50
CA VAL A 12 8.20 10.83 3.41
C VAL A 12 7.98 11.99 2.46
N THR A 13 8.31 11.80 1.18
CA THR A 13 8.06 12.80 0.13
C THR A 13 6.76 12.54 -0.61
N LYS A 14 6.30 11.29 -0.63
CA LYS A 14 5.03 10.88 -1.25
C LYS A 14 4.46 9.63 -0.58
N GLN A 15 3.15 9.56 -0.43
CA GLN A 15 2.47 8.33 0.00
C GLN A 15 1.20 8.11 -0.83
N ASN A 16 1.03 6.88 -1.31
CA ASN A 16 -0.15 6.37 -2.01
C ASN A 16 -0.78 5.23 -1.18
N LYS A 17 -1.81 4.56 -1.72
CA LYS A 17 -2.54 3.48 -1.02
C LYS A 17 -1.68 2.34 -0.47
N ARG A 18 -0.59 1.95 -1.15
CA ARG A 18 0.30 0.84 -0.73
C ARG A 18 1.79 1.10 -0.99
N ASP A 19 2.12 2.33 -1.37
CA ASP A 19 3.46 2.73 -1.82
C ASP A 19 3.84 4.05 -1.15
N ALA A 20 5.12 4.22 -0.84
CA ALA A 20 5.66 5.44 -0.27
C ALA A 20 7.04 5.74 -0.82
N GLU A 21 7.33 7.01 -1.04
CA GLU A 21 8.64 7.53 -1.40
C GLU A 21 9.25 8.26 -0.21
N PHE A 22 10.52 7.99 0.04
CA PHE A 22 11.28 8.54 1.14
C PHE A 22 12.51 9.26 0.61
N ALA A 23 12.90 10.34 1.27
CA ALA A 23 14.15 11.07 1.04
C ALA A 23 14.90 11.29 2.35
N TRP A 24 16.23 11.42 2.29
CA TRP A 24 17.08 11.76 3.42
C TRP A 24 18.24 12.66 3.00
N GLU A 25 18.97 13.20 3.96
CA GLU A 25 20.15 14.02 3.70
C GLU A 25 21.37 13.16 3.36
N ALA A 26 22.15 13.60 2.37
CA ALA A 26 23.33 12.88 1.89
C ALA A 26 24.44 12.83 2.95
N VAL A 27 24.92 11.63 3.25
CA VAL A 27 26.14 11.42 4.04
C VAL A 27 27.35 11.91 3.24
N GLN A 28 27.95 13.01 3.69
CA GLN A 28 29.13 13.62 3.07
C GLN A 28 30.39 12.80 3.37
N SER A 29 30.59 11.71 2.63
CA SER A 29 31.80 10.90 2.74
C SER A 29 32.18 10.20 1.43
N PRO A 30 33.43 10.36 0.93
CA PRO A 30 33.91 9.62 -0.25
C PRO A 30 34.06 8.11 0.02
N LYS A 31 33.99 7.69 1.29
CA LYS A 31 34.01 6.29 1.72
C LYS A 31 32.62 5.64 1.72
N LEU A 32 31.53 6.40 1.52
CA LEU A 32 30.18 5.83 1.36
C LEU A 32 30.17 4.83 0.20
N ALA A 33 29.58 3.65 0.42
CA ALA A 33 29.31 2.68 -0.64
C ALA A 33 27.85 2.74 -1.07
N HIS A 34 26.91 2.64 -0.11
CA HIS A 34 25.48 2.65 -0.37
C HIS A 34 24.65 2.88 0.91
N TYR A 35 23.34 3.03 0.77
CA TYR A 35 22.39 3.06 1.88
C TYR A 35 21.58 1.75 1.98
N SER A 36 21.39 1.27 3.20
CA SER A 36 20.53 0.13 3.55
C SER A 36 19.26 0.64 4.22
N ILE A 37 18.09 0.22 3.73
CA ILE A 37 16.80 0.66 4.23
C ILE A 37 16.16 -0.46 5.05
N TYR A 38 15.51 -0.12 6.16
CA TYR A 38 14.84 -1.08 7.04
C TYR A 38 13.35 -0.74 7.14
N VAL A 39 12.51 -1.77 7.16
CA VAL A 39 11.06 -1.66 7.38
C VAL A 39 10.68 -2.60 8.52
N ASN A 40 10.07 -2.07 9.58
CA ASN A 40 9.72 -2.82 10.80
C ASN A 40 10.91 -3.65 11.34
N GLY A 41 12.10 -3.02 11.40
CA GLY A 41 13.36 -3.63 11.86
C GLY A 41 14.03 -4.59 10.88
N LYS A 42 13.39 -4.97 9.77
CA LYS A 42 13.94 -5.89 8.77
C LYS A 42 14.61 -5.12 7.63
N LYS A 43 15.83 -5.51 7.27
CA LYS A 43 16.52 -4.94 6.10
C LYS A 43 15.72 -5.24 4.83
N ASN A 44 15.48 -4.22 4.04
CA ASN A 44 14.86 -4.34 2.73
C ASN A 44 15.90 -4.83 1.70
N ASN A 45 15.47 -5.63 0.72
CA ASN A 45 16.36 -6.12 -0.32
C ASN A 45 16.82 -5.02 -1.30
N LYS A 46 16.15 -3.86 -1.32
CA LYS A 46 16.58 -2.69 -2.09
C LYS A 46 17.73 -1.98 -1.37
N VAL A 47 18.80 -1.73 -2.12
CA VAL A 47 19.92 -0.86 -1.77
C VAL A 47 19.76 0.45 -2.52
N ALA A 48 20.00 1.59 -1.88
CA ALA A 48 19.95 2.90 -2.53
C ALA A 48 21.35 3.50 -2.72
N ASN A 49 21.66 3.87 -3.96
CA ASN A 49 22.87 4.62 -4.35
C ASN A 49 22.59 6.13 -4.50
N LYS A 50 21.37 6.55 -4.15
CA LYS A 50 20.87 7.93 -4.11
C LYS A 50 20.24 8.16 -2.74
N THR A 51 19.89 9.40 -2.44
CA THR A 51 19.22 9.81 -1.20
C THR A 51 17.69 9.70 -1.23
N THR A 52 17.13 8.99 -2.21
CA THR A 52 15.69 8.74 -2.33
C THR A 52 15.40 7.27 -2.63
N ILE A 53 14.23 6.79 -2.20
CA ILE A 53 13.75 5.44 -2.52
C ILE A 53 12.22 5.37 -2.57
N ALA A 54 11.70 4.68 -3.59
CA ALA A 54 10.31 4.25 -3.64
C ALA A 54 10.18 2.81 -3.11
N LEU A 55 9.37 2.64 -2.06
CA LEU A 55 8.95 1.35 -1.51
C LEU A 55 7.48 1.10 -1.87
N SER A 56 7.14 -0.15 -2.17
CA SER A 56 5.83 -0.55 -2.68
C SER A 56 5.37 -1.86 -2.06
N GLY A 57 4.06 -2.12 -2.14
CA GLY A 57 3.46 -3.34 -1.63
C GLY A 57 3.36 -3.42 -0.11
N PHE A 58 3.36 -2.29 0.60
CA PHE A 58 3.06 -2.25 2.03
C PHE A 58 1.69 -2.90 2.31
N GLN A 59 1.53 -3.42 3.52
CA GLN A 59 0.26 -3.99 3.98
C GLN A 59 -0.51 -2.93 4.79
N PRO A 60 -1.81 -3.12 5.04
CA PRO A 60 -2.54 -2.32 6.01
C PRO A 60 -1.85 -2.29 7.38
N GLY A 61 -1.83 -1.12 8.02
CA GLY A 61 -1.27 -0.91 9.35
C GLY A 61 -0.10 0.09 9.39
N LYS A 62 0.60 0.11 10.53
CA LYS A 62 1.75 1.00 10.75
C LYS A 62 3.05 0.34 10.31
N HIS A 63 3.89 1.12 9.64
CA HIS A 63 5.24 0.72 9.26
C HIS A 63 6.25 1.75 9.74
N SER A 64 7.31 1.29 10.42
CA SER A 64 8.48 2.08 10.79
C SER A 64 9.59 1.90 9.77
N ILE A 65 10.22 3.00 9.36
CA ILE A 65 11.26 3.06 8.34
C ILE A 65 12.45 3.85 8.90
N TYR A 66 13.66 3.31 8.70
CA TYR A 66 14.93 3.98 8.97
C TYR A 66 16.00 3.53 7.97
N VAL A 67 17.08 4.31 7.86
CA VAL A 67 18.17 4.08 6.91
C VAL A 67 19.51 4.03 7.64
N THR A 68 20.43 3.18 7.20
CA THR A 68 21.85 3.21 7.57
C THR A 68 22.72 3.42 6.33
N ALA A 69 23.90 4.00 6.52
CA ALA A 69 24.95 4.04 5.52
C ALA A 69 25.88 2.83 5.68
N THR A 70 26.30 2.25 4.56
CA THR A 70 27.34 1.22 4.48
C THR A 70 28.55 1.80 3.75
N TYR A 71 29.74 1.60 4.29
CA TYR A 71 31.00 2.15 3.79
C TYR A 71 31.79 1.12 2.99
N LYS A 72 32.72 1.60 2.16
CA LYS A 72 33.56 0.77 1.26
C LYS A 72 34.45 -0.24 1.99
N ASN A 73 34.71 -0.04 3.28
CA ASN A 73 35.44 -0.97 4.14
C ASN A 73 34.53 -1.96 4.90
N GLY A 74 33.21 -1.93 4.67
CA GLY A 74 32.24 -2.81 5.32
C GLY A 74 31.59 -2.22 6.58
N ASP A 75 32.10 -1.11 7.13
CA ASP A 75 31.49 -0.47 8.30
C ASP A 75 30.05 -0.03 8.00
N VAL A 76 29.22 -0.05 9.05
CA VAL A 76 27.82 0.42 9.01
C VAL A 76 27.67 1.56 10.01
N SER A 77 26.99 2.63 9.62
CA SER A 77 26.70 3.76 10.50
C SER A 77 25.65 3.41 11.58
N GLY A 78 25.42 4.35 12.49
CA GLY A 78 24.14 4.41 13.21
C GLY A 78 22.93 4.56 12.28
N VAL A 79 21.73 4.47 12.84
CA VAL A 79 20.46 4.67 12.11
C VAL A 79 20.13 6.16 11.95
N SER A 80 19.35 6.48 10.91
CA SER A 80 18.65 7.76 10.80
C SER A 80 17.59 7.94 11.89
N ASN A 81 16.94 9.11 11.91
CA ASN A 81 15.64 9.23 12.54
C ASN A 81 14.65 8.20 11.95
N VAL A 82 13.72 7.73 12.77
CA VAL A 82 12.68 6.77 12.37
C VAL A 82 11.46 7.55 11.88
N VAL A 83 10.95 7.17 10.70
CA VAL A 83 9.68 7.66 10.16
C VAL A 83 8.63 6.56 10.32
N THR A 84 7.42 6.90 10.74
CA THR A 84 6.27 5.99 10.71
C THR A 84 5.28 6.42 9.64
N ILE A 85 4.87 5.49 8.77
CA ILE A 85 3.70 5.65 7.91
C ILE A 85 2.55 4.78 8.42
N THR A 86 1.32 5.25 8.21
CA THR A 86 0.12 4.42 8.35
C THR A 86 -0.42 4.15 6.96
N ILE A 87 -0.56 2.88 6.60
CA ILE A 87 -1.22 2.45 5.38
C ILE A 87 -2.64 2.05 5.78
N GLU A 88 -3.62 2.80 5.29
CA GLU A 88 -5.01 2.49 5.55
C GLU A 88 -5.36 1.10 4.99
N GLY A 89 -6.02 0.30 5.81
CA GLY A 89 -6.72 -0.86 5.31
C GLY A 89 -7.83 -0.37 4.39
N ASN A 90 -7.83 -0.83 3.13
CA ASN A 90 -9.11 -0.95 2.45
C ASN A 90 -9.93 -1.93 3.31
N THR A 91 -10.82 -1.41 4.17
CA THR A 91 -12.03 -2.12 4.52
C THR A 91 -12.88 -2.18 3.25
N ASN A 92 -12.42 -3.00 2.31
CA ASN A 92 -13.35 -3.85 1.58
C ASN A 92 -13.98 -4.74 2.64
N THR A 93 -14.94 -4.15 3.36
CA THR A 93 -16.01 -4.89 3.99
C THR A 93 -16.63 -5.64 2.83
N SER A 94 -16.19 -6.88 2.64
CA SER A 94 -16.96 -7.88 1.93
C SER A 94 -18.24 -7.99 2.72
N ILE A 95 -19.21 -7.14 2.36
CA ILE A 95 -20.60 -7.28 2.74
C ILE A 95 -21.07 -8.58 2.09
N THR A 96 -20.77 -9.69 2.75
CA THR A 96 -21.55 -10.92 2.69
C THR A 96 -22.88 -10.64 3.39
N SER A 97 -23.66 -9.73 2.80
CA SER A 97 -24.95 -9.29 3.32
C SER A 97 -26.02 -10.31 2.94
N TYR A 98 -26.21 -11.29 3.81
CA TYR A 98 -27.55 -11.84 4.01
C TYR A 98 -28.30 -10.86 4.94
N PRO A 99 -29.50 -10.37 4.57
CA PRO A 99 -30.07 -9.16 5.18
C PRO A 99 -30.93 -9.41 6.43
N TYR A 100 -31.19 -8.29 7.14
CA TYR A 100 -32.30 -8.04 8.08
C TYR A 100 -32.07 -8.51 9.55
N SER A 101 -32.22 -7.71 10.62
CA SER A 101 -32.59 -6.27 10.84
C SER A 101 -32.06 -5.83 12.24
N GLN A 102 -32.23 -4.63 12.85
CA GLN A 102 -33.26 -3.57 12.87
C GLN A 102 -32.71 -2.14 13.13
N ASN A 103 -33.63 -1.16 13.01
CA ASN A 103 -33.79 0.19 13.62
C ASN A 103 -32.85 0.68 14.77
N GLN A 104 -32.65 2.00 15.01
CA GLN A 104 -33.53 3.18 14.80
C GLN A 104 -32.81 4.46 14.27
N ASN A 105 -33.56 5.29 13.53
CA ASN A 105 -33.63 6.78 13.51
C ASN A 105 -32.32 7.62 13.62
N SER A 106 -32.06 8.66 12.82
CA SER A 106 -32.94 9.49 11.96
C SER A 106 -32.11 10.33 10.98
N VAL A 107 -32.49 10.42 9.69
CA VAL A 107 -31.96 11.44 8.76
C VAL A 107 -33.06 11.97 7.84
N GLU A 108 -32.92 13.23 7.43
CA GLU A 108 -34.00 14.07 6.89
C GLU A 108 -34.47 13.72 5.47
N SER A 109 -35.67 14.19 5.14
CA SER A 109 -36.46 13.87 3.94
C SER A 109 -35.77 14.14 2.59
N GLY A 110 -34.68 14.91 2.54
CA GLY A 110 -33.91 15.17 1.32
C GLY A 110 -32.98 14.04 0.86
N GLN A 111 -32.71 13.03 1.70
CA GLN A 111 -31.84 11.90 1.32
C GLN A 111 -32.61 10.76 0.62
N MET A 112 -33.88 10.58 0.96
CA MET A 112 -34.74 9.49 0.46
C MET A 112 -34.89 9.47 -1.06
N GLU A 113 -35.00 10.64 -1.70
CA GLU A 113 -35.22 10.75 -3.15
C GLU A 113 -33.99 10.31 -3.96
N LYS A 114 -32.78 10.63 -3.49
CA LYS A 114 -31.52 10.19 -4.13
C LYS A 114 -31.33 8.69 -4.01
N GLU A 115 -31.59 8.13 -2.82
CA GLU A 115 -31.57 6.68 -2.59
C GLU A 115 -32.63 5.93 -3.42
N LEU A 116 -33.81 6.53 -3.61
CA LEU A 116 -34.87 5.95 -4.44
C LEU A 116 -34.44 5.91 -5.92
N LEU A 117 -33.92 7.01 -6.47
CA LEU A 117 -33.41 7.07 -7.85
C LEU A 117 -32.26 6.07 -8.08
N VAL A 118 -31.34 5.94 -7.12
CA VAL A 118 -30.26 4.94 -7.18
C VAL A 118 -30.82 3.52 -7.18
N ARG A 119 -31.81 3.22 -6.33
CA ARG A 119 -32.49 1.90 -6.30
C ARG A 119 -33.26 1.60 -7.58
N GLU A 120 -33.94 2.58 -8.17
CA GLU A 120 -34.65 2.45 -9.45
C GLU A 120 -33.66 2.17 -10.59
N ALA A 121 -32.54 2.90 -10.64
CA ALA A 121 -31.47 2.70 -11.62
C ALA A 121 -30.82 1.30 -11.54
N PHE A 122 -30.74 0.69 -10.36
CA PHE A 122 -30.22 -0.67 -10.21
C PHE A 122 -31.23 -1.78 -10.59
N LYS A 123 -32.56 -1.52 -10.56
CA LYS A 123 -33.58 -2.52 -10.94
C LYS A 123 -33.59 -2.86 -12.43
N SER A 124 -33.14 -1.96 -13.30
CA SER A 124 -33.12 -2.18 -14.76
C SER A 124 -31.93 -2.99 -15.26
N ILE A 125 -30.94 -3.26 -14.39
CA ILE A 125 -29.76 -4.06 -14.73
C ILE A 125 -30.11 -5.55 -14.61
N ASN A 126 -30.20 -6.24 -15.75
CA ASN A 126 -30.43 -7.69 -15.79
C ASN A 126 -29.15 -8.48 -15.43
N PHE A 127 -28.82 -8.51 -14.14
CA PHE A 127 -27.63 -9.16 -13.58
C PHE A 127 -27.52 -10.65 -13.93
N GLU A 128 -28.63 -11.37 -14.10
CA GLU A 128 -28.66 -12.79 -14.48
C GLU A 128 -28.03 -13.05 -15.85
N SER A 129 -28.25 -12.14 -16.80
CA SER A 129 -27.62 -12.19 -18.13
C SER A 129 -26.10 -12.02 -18.05
N MET A 130 -25.62 -11.13 -17.17
CA MET A 130 -24.20 -10.87 -16.96
C MET A 130 -23.51 -12.07 -16.32
N TYR A 131 -24.11 -12.63 -15.26
CA TYR A 131 -23.55 -13.77 -14.54
C TYR A 131 -23.46 -15.04 -15.42
N THR A 132 -24.46 -15.25 -16.27
CA THR A 132 -24.47 -16.33 -17.27
C THR A 132 -23.32 -16.17 -18.27
N ASN A 133 -23.10 -14.96 -18.80
CA ASN A 133 -22.01 -14.68 -19.74
C ASN A 133 -20.62 -14.84 -19.10
N PHE A 134 -20.41 -14.35 -17.88
CA PHE A 134 -19.14 -14.53 -17.16
C PHE A 134 -18.82 -16.01 -16.88
N LYS A 135 -19.80 -16.82 -16.47
CA LYS A 135 -19.61 -18.27 -16.32
C LYS A 135 -19.24 -18.96 -17.64
N LYS A 136 -19.88 -18.58 -18.75
CA LYS A 136 -19.58 -19.13 -20.09
C LYS A 136 -18.15 -18.80 -20.55
N ILE A 137 -17.69 -17.58 -20.31
CA ILE A 137 -16.32 -17.14 -20.63
C ILE A 137 -15.28 -17.93 -19.82
N ILE A 138 -15.44 -18.00 -18.50
CA ILE A 138 -14.49 -18.70 -17.62
C ILE A 138 -14.43 -20.20 -17.94
N TRP A 139 -15.56 -20.84 -18.25
CA TRP A 139 -15.62 -22.25 -18.62
C TRP A 139 -14.93 -22.55 -19.96
N ASN A 140 -15.10 -21.69 -20.98
CA ASN A 140 -14.37 -21.82 -22.24
C ASN A 140 -12.85 -21.63 -22.04
N MET A 141 -12.43 -20.69 -21.19
CA MET A 141 -11.01 -20.48 -20.89
C MET A 141 -10.37 -21.66 -20.13
N MET A 142 -11.13 -22.37 -19.29
CA MET A 142 -10.64 -23.60 -18.65
C MET A 142 -10.47 -24.74 -19.66
N LYS A 143 -11.42 -24.94 -20.58
CA LYS A 143 -11.33 -26.03 -21.58
C LYS A 143 -10.10 -25.94 -22.49
N ILE A 144 -9.71 -24.73 -22.88
CA ILE A 144 -8.55 -24.50 -23.76
C ILE A 144 -7.21 -24.92 -23.11
N LYS A 145 -7.15 -25.02 -21.77
CA LYS A 145 -5.92 -25.40 -21.05
C LYS A 145 -5.71 -26.90 -20.82
N PHE A 146 -6.68 -27.75 -21.17
CA PHE A 146 -6.59 -29.21 -20.97
C PHE A 146 -6.41 -30.03 -22.25
N PHE A 147 -6.28 -29.38 -23.41
CA PHE A 147 -5.95 -30.02 -24.69
C PHE A 147 -4.88 -29.21 -25.45
N LYS A 148 -3.62 -29.31 -24.99
CA LYS A 148 -2.42 -29.07 -25.79
C LYS A 148 -1.18 -29.65 -25.13
#